data_AF-A0A924VNK3-F1
#
_entry.id   AF-A0A924VNK3-F1
#
_cell.length_a   1.000
_cell.length_b   1.000
_cell.length_c   1.000
_cell.angle_alpha   90.00
_cell.angle_beta   90.00
_cell.angle_gamma   90.00
#
_symmetry.space_group_name_H-M   'P 1'
#
loop_
_entity.id
_entity.type
_entity.pdbx_description
1 polymer ?
#
loop_
_entity_poly.entity_id
_entity_poly.type
_entity_poly.pdbx_seq_one_letter_code
_entity_poly.pdbx_strand_id
1 'polypeptide(L)'
;MEWLDRLPGELTGDPNFGSPAISDDRSTVTLTWFGTPSARLGKLVAQAPEDITVVIQSTLFRSAELNALTQRAVTTKGLVPGVQVAMGSPAADASGITIGIVELPAGRSLEQLGTAFAQALERPDVPIEVEVSGTFMPING
;
A
#
# COMPACT_ATOMS: atom_id res chain seq x y z
N MET A 1 -0.90 -19.55 -18.23
CA MET A 1 -1.69 -18.52 -17.50
C MET A 1 -2.35 -19.06 -16.23
N GLU A 2 -2.84 -20.31 -16.18
CA GLU A 2 -3.53 -20.88 -15.01
C GLU A 2 -2.80 -20.74 -13.66
N TRP A 3 -1.46 -20.78 -13.61
CA TRP A 3 -0.69 -20.55 -12.39
C TRP A 3 -0.84 -19.11 -11.85
N LEU A 4 -0.79 -18.10 -12.72
CA LEU A 4 -0.97 -16.68 -12.35
C LEU A 4 -2.37 -16.42 -11.80
N ASP A 5 -3.39 -17.03 -12.41
CA ASP A 5 -4.78 -16.86 -11.98
C ASP A 5 -5.05 -17.52 -10.62
N ARG A 6 -4.33 -18.62 -10.32
CA ARG A 6 -4.43 -19.34 -9.05
C ARG A 6 -3.67 -18.69 -7.90
N LEU A 7 -2.57 -18.01 -8.20
CA LEU A 7 -1.65 -17.49 -7.20
C LEU A 7 -2.34 -16.52 -6.20
N PRO A 8 -3.16 -15.54 -6.63
CA PRO A 8 -3.93 -14.73 -5.70
C PRO A 8 -4.83 -15.58 -4.82
N GLY A 9 -5.57 -16.56 -5.37
CA GLY A 9 -6.48 -17.42 -4.59
C GLY A 9 -5.78 -18.29 -3.55
N GLU A 10 -4.58 -18.79 -3.86
CA GLU A 10 -3.77 -19.61 -2.94
C GLU A 10 -3.18 -18.80 -1.78
N LEU A 11 -2.85 -17.53 -2.03
CA LEU A 11 -2.21 -16.66 -1.04
C LEU A 11 -3.20 -15.71 -0.35
N THR A 12 -4.42 -15.59 -0.87
CA THR A 12 -5.50 -14.79 -0.28
C THR A 12 -5.78 -15.30 1.13
N GLY A 13 -5.63 -14.42 2.12
CA GLY A 13 -5.83 -14.71 3.54
C GLY A 13 -4.55 -14.97 4.33
N ASP A 14 -3.37 -15.09 3.70
CA ASP A 14 -2.12 -15.06 4.44
C ASP A 14 -1.84 -13.62 4.89
N PRO A 15 -1.73 -13.36 6.21
CA PRO A 15 -1.54 -12.00 6.73
C PRO A 15 -0.15 -11.41 6.43
N ASN A 16 0.75 -12.19 5.85
CA ASN A 16 2.07 -11.75 5.42
C ASN A 16 2.14 -11.46 3.92
N PHE A 17 1.14 -11.89 3.14
CA PHE A 17 1.10 -11.69 1.71
C PHE A 17 0.62 -10.27 1.37
N GLY A 18 1.38 -9.56 0.54
CA GLY A 18 0.98 -8.30 -0.08
C GLY A 18 0.34 -8.50 -1.45
N SER A 19 0.09 -7.41 -2.17
CA SER A 19 -0.45 -7.51 -3.53
C SER A 19 0.64 -7.97 -4.50
N PRO A 20 0.35 -8.92 -5.41
CA PRO A 20 1.30 -9.29 -6.45
C PRO A 20 1.40 -8.19 -7.50
N ALA A 21 2.60 -7.91 -7.97
CA ALA A 21 2.84 -7.06 -9.13
C ALA A 21 3.28 -7.91 -10.32
N ILE A 22 2.70 -7.64 -11.49
CA ILE A 22 3.03 -8.34 -12.73
C ILE A 22 3.61 -7.32 -13.70
N SER A 23 4.77 -7.62 -14.26
CA SER A 23 5.42 -6.84 -15.32
C SER A 23 4.55 -6.76 -16.59
N ASP A 24 4.76 -5.71 -17.41
CA ASP A 24 3.96 -5.47 -18.62
C ASP A 24 4.04 -6.63 -19.63
N ASP A 25 5.22 -7.26 -19.76
CA ASP A 25 5.46 -8.43 -20.60
C ASP A 25 4.99 -9.74 -19.94
N ARG A 26 4.50 -9.68 -18.70
CA ARG A 26 4.03 -10.80 -17.87
C ARG A 26 5.08 -11.89 -17.65
N SER A 27 6.36 -11.60 -17.86
CA SER A 27 7.46 -12.55 -17.65
C SER A 27 7.91 -12.58 -16.19
N THR A 28 7.63 -11.51 -15.43
CA THR A 28 8.03 -11.37 -14.03
C THR A 28 6.84 -11.10 -13.13
N VAL A 29 6.77 -11.86 -12.03
CA VAL A 29 5.82 -11.68 -10.93
C VAL A 29 6.57 -11.36 -9.66
N THR A 30 6.28 -10.21 -9.06
CA THR A 30 6.81 -9.82 -7.76
C THR A 30 5.76 -10.08 -6.68
N LEU A 31 6.13 -10.87 -5.68
CA LEU A 31 5.34 -11.20 -4.51
C LEU A 31 5.89 -10.44 -3.31
N THR A 32 5.18 -9.41 -2.87
CA THR A 32 5.50 -8.67 -1.65
C THR A 32 5.20 -9.54 -0.43
N TRP A 33 6.16 -9.72 0.47
CA TRP A 33 6.05 -10.60 1.63
C TRP A 33 6.60 -9.97 2.91
N PHE A 34 5.81 -9.99 3.97
CA PHE A 34 6.22 -9.55 5.31
C PHE A 34 6.84 -10.71 6.10
N GLY A 35 8.03 -10.49 6.66
CA GLY A 35 8.72 -11.51 7.45
C GLY A 35 9.25 -12.68 6.62
N THR A 36 9.41 -13.85 7.24
CA THR A 36 9.99 -15.03 6.58
C THR A 36 8.98 -15.69 5.61
N PRO A 37 9.34 -15.93 4.34
CA PRO A 37 8.53 -16.70 3.40
C PRO A 37 8.11 -18.06 3.95
N SER A 38 6.83 -18.41 3.79
CA SER A 38 6.31 -19.69 4.26
C SER A 38 6.75 -20.85 3.36
N ALA A 39 6.81 -22.08 3.91
CA ALA A 39 7.06 -23.28 3.11
C ALA A 39 5.99 -23.48 2.02
N ARG A 40 4.75 -23.01 2.26
CA ARG A 40 3.68 -22.98 1.25
C ARG A 40 4.04 -22.07 0.08
N LEU A 41 4.52 -20.87 0.36
CA LEU A 41 4.98 -19.94 -0.69
C LEU A 41 6.11 -20.57 -1.51
N GLY A 42 7.10 -21.19 -0.86
CA GLY A 42 8.19 -21.89 -1.55
C GLY A 42 7.69 -22.98 -2.52
N LYS A 43 6.68 -23.77 -2.12
CA LYS A 43 6.06 -24.78 -3.00
C LYS A 43 5.32 -24.17 -4.18
N LEU A 44 4.66 -23.02 -4.00
CA LEU A 44 3.95 -22.32 -5.07
C LEU A 44 4.92 -21.72 -6.10
N VAL A 45 6.01 -21.13 -5.61
CA VAL A 45 7.09 -20.59 -6.46
C VAL A 45 7.75 -21.71 -7.28
N ALA A 46 7.99 -22.88 -6.67
CA ALA A 46 8.56 -24.03 -7.38
C ALA A 46 7.64 -24.61 -8.48
N GLN A 47 6.36 -24.23 -8.52
CA GLN A 47 5.41 -24.62 -9.56
C GLN A 47 5.27 -23.55 -10.66
N ALA A 48 6.03 -22.45 -10.58
CA ALA A 48 5.99 -21.42 -11.60
C ALA A 48 6.44 -21.99 -12.96
N PRO A 49 5.77 -21.61 -14.06
CA PRO A 49 6.24 -21.92 -15.41
C PRO A 49 7.67 -21.44 -15.66
N GLU A 50 8.43 -22.15 -16.50
CA GLU A 50 9.84 -21.83 -16.78
C GLU A 50 10.03 -20.45 -17.44
N ASP A 51 9.01 -19.95 -18.13
CA ASP A 51 8.97 -18.62 -18.75
C ASP A 51 8.61 -17.49 -17.77
N ILE A 52 8.32 -17.82 -16.50
CA ILE A 52 7.96 -16.84 -15.46
C ILE A 52 9.04 -16.77 -14.38
N THR A 53 9.60 -15.58 -14.21
CA THR A 53 10.45 -15.24 -13.08
C THR A 53 9.59 -14.82 -11.90
N VAL A 54 9.75 -15.49 -10.76
CA VAL A 54 9.07 -15.11 -9.52
C VAL A 54 10.06 -14.49 -8.56
N VAL A 55 9.80 -13.24 -8.17
CA VAL A 55 10.61 -12.47 -7.23
C VAL A 55 9.84 -12.36 -5.92
N ILE A 56 10.46 -12.77 -4.81
CA ILE A 56 9.90 -12.50 -3.48
C ILE A 56 10.57 -11.23 -2.95
N GLN A 57 9.79 -10.17 -2.81
CA GLN A 57 10.25 -8.90 -2.27
C GLN A 57 9.87 -8.82 -0.79
N SER A 58 10.86 -8.74 0.10
CA SER A 58 10.61 -8.54 1.52
C SER A 58 10.11 -7.13 1.80
N THR A 59 9.15 -6.98 2.70
CA THR A 59 8.69 -5.68 3.19
C THR A 59 8.76 -5.59 4.72
N LEU A 60 8.85 -4.35 5.22
CA LEU A 60 8.87 -3.99 6.63
C LEU A 60 7.47 -3.92 7.26
N PHE A 61 6.42 -3.78 6.45
CA PHE A 61 5.04 -3.61 6.94
C PHE A 61 4.10 -4.61 6.28
N ARG A 62 3.07 -5.04 7.02
CA ARG A 62 2.04 -5.90 6.45
C ARG A 62 1.10 -5.06 5.59
N SER A 63 0.75 -5.52 4.39
CA SER A 63 -0.19 -4.79 3.53
C SER A 63 -1.57 -4.60 4.19
N ALA A 64 -2.06 -5.59 4.94
CA ALA A 64 -3.32 -5.46 5.69
C ALA A 64 -3.28 -4.34 6.75
N GLU A 65 -2.13 -4.16 7.39
CA GLU A 65 -1.91 -3.11 8.37
C GLU A 65 -1.84 -1.73 7.71
N LEU A 66 -1.10 -1.59 6.60
CA LEU A 66 -1.06 -0.35 5.83
C LEU A 66 -2.45 0.03 5.28
N ASN A 67 -3.24 -0.96 4.83
CA ASN A 67 -4.64 -0.76 4.43
C ASN A 67 -5.49 -0.21 5.58
N ALA A 68 -5.38 -0.80 6.76
CA ALA A 68 -6.13 -0.36 7.94
C ALA A 68 -5.73 1.06 8.37
N LEU A 69 -4.43 1.39 8.35
CA LEU A 69 -3.92 2.74 8.64
C LEU A 69 -4.43 3.77 7.64
N THR A 70 -4.38 3.43 6.35
CA THR A 70 -4.91 4.26 5.27
C THR A 70 -6.41 4.52 5.47
N GLN A 71 -7.19 3.48 5.76
CA GLN A 71 -8.63 3.62 6.00
C GLN A 71 -8.91 4.50 7.21
N ARG A 72 -8.17 4.32 8.32
CA ARG A 72 -8.26 5.20 9.50
C ARG A 72 -7.95 6.65 9.13
N ALA A 73 -6.91 6.90 8.34
CA ALA A 73 -6.52 8.24 7.91
C ALA A 73 -7.62 8.95 7.10
N VAL A 74 -8.28 8.22 6.20
CA VAL A 74 -9.35 8.75 5.35
C VAL A 74 -10.66 8.95 6.11
N THR A 75 -11.02 8.02 7.01
CA THR A 75 -12.35 7.99 7.64
C THR A 75 -12.42 8.77 8.95
N THR A 76 -11.30 8.99 9.64
CA THR A 76 -11.27 9.70 10.92
C THR A 76 -11.27 11.21 10.67
N LYS A 77 -12.43 11.83 10.80
CA LYS A 77 -12.58 13.29 10.64
C LYS A 77 -11.70 14.03 11.65
N GLY A 78 -10.90 14.97 11.14
CA GLY A 78 -10.04 15.80 11.98
C GLY A 78 -8.88 15.05 12.63
N LEU A 79 -8.49 13.88 12.10
CA LEU A 79 -7.34 13.12 12.60
C LEU A 79 -6.09 13.98 12.72
N VAL A 80 -5.82 14.81 11.70
CA VAL A 80 -4.89 15.92 11.78
C VAL A 80 -5.70 17.22 11.74
N PRO A 81 -5.63 18.08 12.78
CA PRO A 81 -6.39 19.32 12.83
C PRO A 81 -6.15 20.22 11.62
N GLY A 82 -7.23 20.74 11.04
CA GLY A 82 -7.18 21.65 9.89
C GLY A 82 -6.83 20.99 8.55
N VAL A 83 -6.73 19.66 8.47
CA VAL A 83 -6.46 18.93 7.22
C VAL A 83 -7.71 18.17 6.77
N GLN A 84 -8.07 18.32 5.50
CA GLN A 84 -9.11 17.52 4.86
C GLN A 84 -8.47 16.48 3.93
N VAL A 85 -8.66 15.20 4.25
CA VAL A 85 -8.19 14.07 3.44
C VAL A 85 -9.19 13.83 2.30
N ALA A 86 -8.69 13.78 1.07
CA ALA A 86 -9.45 13.44 -0.13
C ALA A 86 -9.40 11.94 -0.41
N MET A 87 -8.20 11.35 -0.29
CA MET A 87 -7.96 9.94 -0.55
C MET A 87 -6.73 9.44 0.20
N GLY A 88 -6.56 8.13 0.25
CA GLY A 88 -5.33 7.51 0.73
C GLY A 88 -5.16 6.14 0.11
N SER A 89 -3.90 5.71 -0.03
CA SER A 89 -3.54 4.40 -0.56
C SER A 89 -2.26 3.90 0.09
N PRO A 90 -2.13 2.59 0.38
CA PRO A 90 -0.82 2.01 0.67
C PRO A 90 0.06 2.04 -0.59
N ALA A 91 1.38 2.13 -0.41
CA ALA A 91 2.32 1.89 -1.50
C ALA A 91 2.24 0.42 -1.97
N ALA A 92 2.36 0.19 -3.28
CA ALA A 92 2.22 -1.15 -3.87
C ALA A 92 3.29 -2.15 -3.36
N ASP A 93 4.47 -1.64 -3.02
CA ASP A 93 5.58 -2.39 -2.43
C ASP A 93 5.49 -2.53 -0.89
N ALA A 94 4.40 -2.04 -0.30
CA ALA A 94 4.17 -1.99 1.14
C ALA A 94 5.27 -1.22 1.92
N SER A 95 5.90 -0.22 1.31
CA SER A 95 6.89 0.64 1.97
C SER A 95 6.28 1.68 2.92
N GLY A 96 5.00 2.01 2.77
CA GLY A 96 4.31 3.03 3.55
C GLY A 96 2.92 3.34 3.00
N ILE A 97 2.41 4.54 3.30
CA ILE A 97 1.12 5.03 2.79
C ILE A 97 1.27 6.42 2.16
N THR A 98 0.41 6.70 1.18
CA THR A 98 0.25 8.02 0.57
C THR A 98 -1.12 8.58 0.96
N ILE A 99 -1.15 9.83 1.40
CA ILE A 99 -2.38 10.55 1.77
C ILE A 99 -2.54 11.76 0.85
N GLY A 100 -3.63 11.77 0.10
CA GLY A 100 -4.05 12.91 -0.69
C GLY A 100 -4.92 13.86 0.13
N ILE A 101 -4.50 15.12 0.26
CA ILE A 101 -5.26 16.18 0.94
C ILE A 101 -5.86 17.15 -0.07
N VAL A 102 -6.98 17.79 0.30
CA VAL A 102 -7.67 18.76 -0.57
C VAL A 102 -6.86 20.06 -0.72
N GLU A 103 -6.27 20.53 0.38
CA GLU A 103 -5.49 21.77 0.43
C GLU A 103 -4.41 21.65 1.50
N LEU A 104 -3.26 22.30 1.26
CA LEU A 104 -2.18 22.43 2.23
C LEU A 104 -2.51 23.57 3.22
N PRO A 105 -2.60 23.29 4.54
CA PRO A 105 -2.85 24.33 5.53
C PRO A 105 -1.70 25.35 5.59
N ALA A 106 -2.06 26.63 5.78
CA ALA A 106 -1.09 27.72 5.86
C ALA A 106 -0.03 27.47 6.95
N GLY A 107 1.24 27.70 6.63
CA GLY A 107 2.36 27.53 7.56
C GLY A 107 2.76 26.08 7.85
N ARG A 108 2.24 25.10 7.09
CA ARG A 108 2.61 23.69 7.19
C ARG A 108 3.22 23.22 5.86
N SER A 109 4.18 22.30 5.95
CA SER A 109 4.71 21.56 4.80
C SER A 109 4.09 20.16 4.72
N LEU A 110 4.14 19.55 3.54
CA LEU A 110 3.67 18.17 3.33
C LEU A 110 4.39 17.16 4.23
N GLU A 111 5.71 17.32 4.41
CA GLU A 111 6.50 16.48 5.31
C GLU A 111 6.03 16.56 6.78
N GLN A 112 5.73 17.78 7.25
CA GLN A 112 5.18 17.99 8.60
C GLN A 112 3.79 17.36 8.74
N LEU A 113 2.99 17.34 7.67
CA LEU A 113 1.71 16.64 7.66
C LEU A 113 1.90 15.13 7.70
N GLY A 114 2.84 14.56 6.93
CA GLY A 114 3.16 13.14 6.97
C GLY A 114 3.54 12.68 8.37
N THR A 115 4.41 13.44 9.04
CA THR A 115 4.77 13.19 10.44
C THR A 115 3.56 13.29 11.38
N ALA A 116 2.70 14.29 11.20
CA ALA A 116 1.51 14.47 12.04
C ALA A 116 0.50 13.33 11.86
N PHE A 117 0.30 12.85 10.63
CA PHE A 117 -0.52 11.67 10.37
C PHE A 117 0.07 10.43 11.04
N ALA A 118 1.39 10.23 10.95
CA ALA A 118 2.05 9.05 11.52
C ALA A 118 1.90 9.03 13.04
N GLN A 119 2.04 10.19 13.68
CA GLN A 119 1.78 10.38 15.11
C GLN A 119 0.31 10.14 15.47
N ALA A 120 -0.63 10.74 14.73
CA ALA A 120 -2.07 10.62 15.00
C ALA A 120 -2.61 9.20 14.79
N LEU A 121 -1.97 8.43 13.89
CA LEU A 121 -2.25 7.00 13.67
C LEU A 121 -1.57 6.07 14.67
N GLU A 122 -0.75 6.64 15.58
CA GLU A 122 0.05 5.93 16.58
C GLU A 122 1.10 5.01 15.94
N ARG A 123 1.61 5.41 14.77
CA ARG A 123 2.56 4.66 13.94
C ARG A 123 3.65 5.56 13.37
N PRO A 124 4.51 6.15 14.24
CA PRO A 124 5.61 7.02 13.80
C PRO A 124 6.67 6.29 12.98
N ASP A 125 6.67 4.95 13.00
CA ASP A 125 7.56 4.09 12.23
C ASP A 125 7.13 3.92 10.77
N VAL A 126 5.86 4.17 10.44
CA VAL A 126 5.33 4.00 9.07
C VAL A 126 5.57 5.28 8.26
N PRO A 127 6.29 5.20 7.13
CA PRO A 127 6.43 6.34 6.22
C PRO A 127 5.07 6.78 5.67
N ILE A 128 4.79 8.08 5.78
CA ILE A 128 3.59 8.71 5.22
C ILE A 128 4.01 9.83 4.29
N GLU A 129 3.74 9.62 3.01
CA GLU A 129 3.83 10.69 2.01
C GLU A 129 2.50 11.44 1.93
N VAL A 130 2.56 12.76 1.85
CA VAL A 130 1.38 13.61 1.72
C VAL A 130 1.49 14.40 0.44
N GLU A 131 0.42 14.41 -0.34
CA GLU A 131 0.30 15.16 -1.58
C GLU A 131 -0.98 15.98 -1.60
N VAL A 132 -0.99 17.08 -2.34
CA VAL A 132 -2.22 17.84 -2.59
C VAL A 132 -2.90 17.21 -3.80
N SER A 133 -4.00 16.50 -3.57
CA SER A 133 -4.82 15.97 -4.65
C SER A 133 -5.57 17.15 -5.28
N GLY A 134 -5.21 17.48 -6.53
CA GLY A 134 -5.80 18.59 -7.26
C GLY A 134 -7.33 18.60 -7.17
N THR A 135 -7.87 19.78 -6.95
CA THR A 135 -9.30 20.05 -6.75
C THR A 135 -10.15 19.30 -7.76
N PHE A 136 -11.04 18.40 -7.31
CA PHE A 136 -12.18 17.99 -8.11
C PHE A 136 -12.94 19.26 -8.49
N MET A 137 -12.80 19.72 -9.74
CA MET A 137 -13.71 20.73 -10.28
C MET A 137 -15.11 20.12 -10.28
N PRO A 138 -16.11 20.72 -9.61
CA PRO A 138 -17.48 20.31 -9.84
C PRO A 138 -17.80 20.59 -11.32
N ILE A 139 -18.12 19.54 -12.07
CA ILE A 139 -18.88 19.69 -13.31
C ILE A 139 -20.24 20.26 -12.91
N ASN A 140 -20.38 21.58 -13.01
CA ASN A 140 -21.68 22.24 -12.95
C ASN A 140 -22.54 21.67 -14.08
N GLY A 141 -23.60 20.97 -13.69
CA GLY A 141 -24.75 20.63 -14.55
C GLY A 141 -25.94 21.49 -14.15
#